data_AF-A0A285P7Q6-F1
#
_entry.id   AF-A0A285P7Q6-F1
#
_cell.length_a   1.000
_cell.length_b   1.000
_cell.length_c   1.000
_cell.angle_alpha   90.00
_cell.angle_beta   90.00
_cell.angle_gamma   90.00
#
_symmetry.space_group_name_H-M   'P 1'
#
loop_
_entity.id
_entity.type
_entity.pdbx_description
1 polymer ?
#
loop_
_entity_poly.entity_id
_entity_poly.type
_entity_poly.pdbx_seq_one_letter_code
_entity_poly.pdbx_strand_id
1 'polypeptide(L)'
;MKIHQNPRHWATKKAMTTPGLGSVVNFGLVKLHTRIFIGKADEARAEERRDHLDGFFDATMDTYVAALDEGFSEAEAREITHIQANFDFYNHGWTEMMEFPSDELDAHYERYADFFERHGISIDDPLGEFRSGEIPEAPSTPEKLENPEHPHAEGGFADDVYVEDESGELHVGGGHEPDDVDVSKAVGVEEDAADGSD
;
A
#
# COMPACT_ATOMS: atom_id res chain seq x y z
N MET A 1 -2.75 8.55 -7.56
CA MET A 1 -3.23 8.79 -6.19
C MET A 1 -2.43 9.93 -5.58
N LYS A 2 -2.95 10.54 -4.52
CA LYS A 2 -2.18 11.46 -3.68
C LYS A 2 -1.62 10.71 -2.48
N ILE A 3 -0.30 10.72 -2.31
CA ILE A 3 0.40 10.02 -1.24
C ILE A 3 0.96 11.04 -0.25
N HIS A 4 0.76 10.80 1.03
CA HIS A 4 1.42 11.60 2.07
C HIS A 4 2.83 11.05 2.34
N GLN A 5 3.83 11.93 2.37
CA GLN A 5 5.23 11.59 2.65
C GLN A 5 5.79 12.42 3.81
N ASN A 6 6.53 11.76 4.69
CA ASN A 6 7.14 12.39 5.86
C ASN A 6 8.44 11.63 6.22
N PRO A 7 9.26 12.11 7.17
CA PRO A 7 10.53 11.45 7.53
C PRO A 7 10.40 9.98 7.95
N ARG A 8 9.23 9.56 8.46
CA ARG A 8 8.96 8.16 8.83
C ARG A 8 8.95 7.23 7.61
N HIS A 9 8.46 7.71 6.46
CA HIS A 9 8.47 6.95 5.22
C HIS A 9 9.89 6.70 4.72
N TRP A 10 10.73 7.73 4.73
CA TRP A 10 12.15 7.60 4.41
C TRP A 10 12.89 6.63 5.36
N ALA A 11 12.64 6.76 6.68
CA ALA A 11 13.18 5.82 7.67
C ALA A 11 12.78 4.38 7.37
N THR A 12 11.52 4.18 7.00
CA THR A 12 10.95 2.88 6.68
C THR A 12 11.54 2.29 5.41
N LYS A 13 11.63 3.08 4.32
CA LYS A 13 12.34 2.70 3.08
C LYS A 13 13.75 2.21 3.40
N LYS A 14 14.54 3.03 4.10
CA LYS A 14 15.94 2.71 4.45
C LYS A 14 16.05 1.46 5.31
N ALA A 15 15.16 1.28 6.27
CA ALA A 15 15.17 0.11 7.15
C ALA A 15 14.77 -1.18 6.40
N MET A 16 13.79 -1.11 5.48
CA MET A 16 13.41 -2.23 4.61
C MET A 16 14.57 -2.71 3.73
N THR A 17 15.36 -1.78 3.18
CA THR A 17 16.50 -2.11 2.32
C THR A 17 17.79 -2.38 3.11
N THR A 18 17.77 -2.32 4.45
CA THR A 18 18.93 -2.60 5.29
C THR A 18 18.93 -4.07 5.76
N PRO A 19 20.01 -4.84 5.50
CA PRO A 19 20.09 -6.23 5.93
C PRO A 19 19.87 -6.40 7.44
N GLY A 20 18.94 -7.29 7.81
CA GLY A 20 18.63 -7.63 9.20
C GLY A 20 17.55 -6.77 9.87
N LEU A 21 17.09 -5.68 9.24
CA LEU A 21 15.96 -4.86 9.74
C LEU A 21 14.65 -5.11 9.01
N GLY A 22 14.70 -5.57 7.75
CA GLY A 22 13.53 -5.70 6.89
C GLY A 22 12.39 -6.56 7.45
N SER A 23 12.67 -7.64 8.20
CA SER A 23 11.60 -8.50 8.72
C SER A 23 10.73 -7.84 9.79
N VAL A 24 11.33 -7.03 10.67
CA VAL A 24 10.59 -6.32 11.73
C VAL A 24 9.76 -5.19 11.11
N VAL A 25 10.36 -4.47 10.16
CA VAL A 25 9.70 -3.36 9.48
C VAL A 25 8.56 -3.86 8.60
N ASN A 26 8.75 -4.97 7.87
CA ASN A 26 7.70 -5.64 7.11
C ASN A 26 6.51 -5.96 8.02
N PHE A 27 6.75 -6.71 9.11
CA PHE A 27 5.68 -7.05 10.05
C PHE A 27 4.93 -5.81 10.57
N GLY A 28 5.67 -4.76 10.95
CA GLY A 28 5.07 -3.49 11.39
C GLY A 28 4.22 -2.82 10.31
N LEU A 29 4.70 -2.79 9.07
CA LEU A 29 3.99 -2.22 7.93
C LEU A 29 2.71 -3.00 7.61
N VAL A 30 2.75 -4.33 7.61
CA VAL A 30 1.57 -5.18 7.41
C VAL A 30 0.53 -4.85 8.47
N LYS A 31 0.89 -4.86 9.76
CA LYS A 31 -0.06 -4.58 10.84
C LYS A 31 -0.61 -3.16 10.82
N LEU A 32 0.20 -2.19 10.41
CA LEU A 32 -0.24 -0.81 10.23
C LEU A 32 -1.31 -0.71 9.13
N HIS A 33 -1.04 -1.24 7.93
CA HIS A 33 -1.96 -1.16 6.81
C HIS A 33 -3.23 -1.97 7.07
N THR A 34 -3.13 -3.20 7.59
CA THR A 34 -4.30 -3.99 7.99
C THR A 34 -5.18 -3.21 8.97
N ARG A 35 -4.60 -2.56 9.99
CA ARG A 35 -5.37 -1.75 10.95
C ARG A 35 -6.08 -0.58 10.28
N ILE A 36 -5.39 0.15 9.40
CA ILE A 36 -5.96 1.29 8.67
C ILE A 36 -7.15 0.82 7.83
N PHE A 37 -6.97 -0.25 7.06
CA PHE A 37 -7.96 -0.73 6.10
C PHE A 37 -9.15 -1.45 6.74
N ILE A 38 -8.95 -2.16 7.86
CA ILE A 38 -10.05 -2.63 8.71
C ILE A 38 -10.87 -1.45 9.24
N GLY A 39 -10.21 -0.34 9.61
CA GLY A 39 -10.92 0.88 10.04
C GLY A 39 -11.74 1.56 8.95
N LYS A 40 -11.48 1.25 7.67
CA LYS A 40 -12.26 1.71 6.51
C LYS A 40 -13.38 0.72 6.11
N ALA A 41 -13.31 -0.53 6.56
CA ALA A 41 -14.28 -1.56 6.24
C ALA A 41 -15.61 -1.35 6.98
N ASP A 42 -16.68 -2.01 6.50
CA ASP A 42 -17.93 -2.12 7.26
C ASP A 42 -17.66 -2.73 8.64
N GLU A 43 -17.95 -1.99 9.71
CA GLU A 43 -17.66 -2.37 11.10
C GLU A 43 -18.18 -3.77 11.46
N ALA A 44 -19.31 -4.19 10.89
CA ALA A 44 -19.90 -5.50 11.19
C ALA A 44 -19.13 -6.66 10.55
N ARG A 45 -18.26 -6.37 9.57
CA ARG A 45 -17.56 -7.35 8.72
C ARG A 45 -16.04 -7.18 8.76
N ALA A 46 -15.55 -6.09 9.37
CA ALA A 46 -14.16 -5.67 9.29
C ALA A 46 -13.16 -6.75 9.74
N GLU A 47 -13.46 -7.46 10.83
CA GLU A 47 -12.61 -8.54 11.33
C GLU A 47 -12.57 -9.78 10.42
N GLU A 48 -13.60 -10.02 9.61
CA GLU A 48 -13.63 -11.14 8.65
C GLU A 48 -12.59 -10.97 7.53
N ARG A 49 -12.06 -9.75 7.33
CA ARG A 49 -11.08 -9.42 6.30
C ARG A 49 -9.65 -9.41 6.82
N ARG A 50 -9.44 -9.46 8.14
CA ARG A 50 -8.13 -9.24 8.77
C ARG A 50 -7.05 -10.19 8.26
N ASP A 51 -7.32 -11.49 8.29
CA ASP A 51 -6.32 -12.49 7.92
C ASP A 51 -5.98 -12.43 6.43
N HIS A 52 -6.97 -12.12 5.59
CA HIS A 52 -6.76 -11.86 4.16
C HIS A 52 -5.84 -10.65 3.96
N LEU A 53 -6.16 -9.51 4.58
CA LEU A 53 -5.38 -8.28 4.47
C LEU A 53 -3.95 -8.46 5.00
N ASP A 54 -3.77 -9.17 6.10
CA ASP A 54 -2.45 -9.49 6.64
C ASP A 54 -1.61 -10.29 5.62
N GLY A 55 -2.18 -11.34 5.02
CA GLY A 55 -1.48 -12.14 4.01
C GLY A 55 -1.22 -11.37 2.72
N PHE A 56 -2.20 -10.59 2.26
CA PHE A 56 -2.10 -9.78 1.05
C PHE A 56 -1.02 -8.71 1.20
N PHE A 57 -1.04 -7.94 2.29
CA PHE A 57 -0.06 -6.88 2.50
C PHE A 57 1.34 -7.42 2.71
N ASP A 58 1.51 -8.57 3.37
CA ASP A 58 2.81 -9.24 3.49
C ASP A 58 3.42 -9.54 2.12
N ALA A 59 2.62 -10.09 1.19
CA ALA A 59 3.05 -10.34 -0.19
C ALA A 59 3.41 -9.05 -0.95
N THR A 60 2.64 -7.96 -0.79
CA THR A 60 2.94 -6.69 -1.49
C THR A 60 4.23 -6.02 -1.00
N MET A 61 4.75 -6.35 0.19
CA MET A 61 6.04 -5.81 0.65
C MET A 61 7.19 -6.25 -0.26
N ASP A 62 7.11 -7.45 -0.84
CA ASP A 62 8.10 -7.91 -1.82
C ASP A 62 7.99 -7.11 -3.14
N THR A 63 6.77 -6.74 -3.55
CA THR A 63 6.57 -5.83 -4.70
C THR A 63 7.18 -4.45 -4.45
N TYR A 64 7.01 -3.89 -3.25
CA TYR A 64 7.61 -2.61 -2.87
C TYR A 64 9.14 -2.65 -3.00
N VAL A 65 9.78 -3.69 -2.46
CA VAL A 65 11.25 -3.85 -2.54
C VAL A 65 11.69 -4.03 -4.00
N ALA A 66 10.98 -4.83 -4.79
CA ALA A 66 11.28 -5.02 -6.20
C ALA A 66 11.21 -3.70 -7.00
N ALA A 67 10.17 -2.89 -6.77
CA ALA A 67 10.06 -1.57 -7.41
C ALA A 67 11.25 -0.67 -7.06
N LEU A 68 11.67 -0.62 -5.79
CA LEU A 68 12.85 0.15 -5.39
C LEU A 68 14.13 -0.36 -6.06
N ASP A 69 14.32 -1.68 -6.14
CA ASP A 69 15.49 -2.30 -6.78
C ASP A 69 15.53 -2.06 -8.29
N GLU A 70 14.36 -1.91 -8.92
CA GLU A 70 14.23 -1.53 -10.34
C GLU A 70 14.40 -0.03 -10.60
N GLY A 71 14.62 0.77 -9.55
CA GLY A 71 14.94 2.19 -9.64
C GLY A 71 13.74 3.13 -9.59
N PHE A 72 12.55 2.63 -9.23
CA PHE A 72 11.43 3.50 -8.90
C PHE A 72 11.74 4.31 -7.63
N SER A 73 11.23 5.54 -7.58
CA SER A 73 11.28 6.35 -6.36
C SER A 73 10.48 5.72 -5.24
N GLU A 74 10.70 6.20 -4.01
CA GLU A 74 9.94 5.73 -2.84
C GLU A 74 8.44 5.95 -3.00
N ALA A 75 8.04 7.09 -3.57
CA ALA A 75 6.65 7.43 -3.81
C ALA A 75 6.02 6.53 -4.88
N GLU A 76 6.72 6.27 -6.00
CA GLU A 76 6.26 5.35 -7.04
C GLU A 76 6.13 3.92 -6.51
N ALA A 77 7.13 3.43 -5.75
CA ALA A 77 7.09 2.09 -5.17
C ALA A 77 5.90 1.91 -4.21
N ARG A 78 5.59 2.93 -3.40
CA ARG A 78 4.36 2.93 -2.58
C ARG A 78 3.10 3.00 -3.44
N GLU A 79 3.11 3.83 -4.47
CA GLU A 79 1.93 3.96 -5.31
C GLU A 79 1.59 2.64 -6.02
N ILE A 80 2.60 1.92 -6.52
CA ILE A 80 2.47 0.58 -7.10
C ILE A 80 1.74 -0.37 -6.13
N THR A 81 2.17 -0.44 -4.86
CA THR A 81 1.54 -1.35 -3.89
C THR A 81 0.15 -0.90 -3.45
N HIS A 82 -0.10 0.40 -3.35
CA HIS A 82 -1.44 0.93 -3.11
C HIS A 82 -2.38 0.63 -4.30
N ILE A 83 -1.89 0.64 -5.55
CA ILE A 83 -2.67 0.23 -6.72
C ILE A 83 -3.01 -1.26 -6.66
N GLN A 84 -2.04 -2.13 -6.31
CA GLN A 84 -2.31 -3.56 -6.09
C GLN A 84 -3.42 -3.77 -5.04
N ALA A 85 -3.37 -3.03 -3.92
CA ALA A 85 -4.42 -3.10 -2.91
C ALA A 85 -5.80 -2.71 -3.47
N ASN A 86 -5.87 -1.69 -4.33
CA ASN A 86 -7.13 -1.31 -4.98
C ASN A 86 -7.65 -2.36 -5.96
N PHE A 87 -6.77 -3.09 -6.67
CA PHE A 87 -7.18 -4.22 -7.51
C PHE A 87 -7.83 -5.32 -6.67
N ASP A 88 -7.22 -5.65 -5.52
CA ASP A 88 -7.76 -6.63 -4.59
C ASP A 88 -9.12 -6.20 -4.02
N PHE A 89 -9.21 -4.96 -3.55
CA PHE A 89 -10.47 -4.39 -3.04
C PHE A 89 -11.55 -4.37 -4.12
N TYR A 90 -11.20 -4.06 -5.37
CA TYR A 90 -12.11 -4.11 -6.49
C TYR A 90 -12.61 -5.54 -6.74
N ASN A 91 -11.72 -6.54 -6.78
CA ASN A 91 -12.07 -7.94 -6.99
C ASN A 91 -13.00 -8.49 -5.90
N HIS A 92 -12.83 -8.02 -4.67
CA HIS A 92 -13.70 -8.36 -3.55
C HIS A 92 -14.97 -7.49 -3.46
N GLY A 93 -15.10 -6.43 -4.27
CA GLY A 93 -16.20 -5.47 -4.16
C GLY A 93 -16.20 -4.66 -2.86
N TRP A 94 -15.03 -4.49 -2.24
CA TRP A 94 -14.84 -3.69 -1.02
C TRP A 94 -14.63 -2.21 -1.38
N THR A 95 -15.60 -1.61 -2.07
CA THR A 95 -15.48 -0.24 -2.60
C THR A 95 -15.25 0.81 -1.50
N GLU A 96 -15.69 0.53 -0.27
CA GLU A 96 -15.42 1.37 0.88
C GLU A 96 -13.93 1.49 1.21
N MET A 97 -13.10 0.51 0.85
CA MET A 97 -11.67 0.48 1.15
C MET A 97 -10.82 1.11 0.04
N MET A 98 -11.39 1.33 -1.15
CA MET A 98 -10.66 1.87 -2.29
C MET A 98 -10.18 3.29 -2.03
N GLU A 99 -8.99 3.58 -2.54
CA GLU A 99 -8.27 4.86 -2.38
C GLU A 99 -8.35 5.75 -3.63
N PHE A 100 -8.78 5.18 -4.76
CA PHE A 100 -9.20 5.92 -5.95
C PHE A 100 -10.50 5.33 -6.51
N PRO A 101 -11.27 6.10 -7.30
CA PRO A 101 -12.51 5.63 -7.91
C PRO A 101 -12.30 4.42 -8.83
N SER A 102 -13.20 3.43 -8.81
CA SER A 102 -13.07 2.23 -9.65
C SER A 102 -12.99 2.48 -11.16
N ASP A 103 -13.48 3.62 -11.67
CA ASP A 103 -13.31 4.02 -13.07
C ASP A 103 -11.90 4.52 -13.43
N GLU A 104 -11.02 4.71 -12.43
CA GLU A 104 -9.60 5.05 -12.63
C GLU A 104 -8.67 3.82 -12.59
N LEU A 105 -9.20 2.59 -12.40
CA LEU A 105 -8.41 1.35 -12.33
C LEU A 105 -7.50 1.16 -13.54
N ASP A 106 -8.06 1.25 -14.75
CA ASP A 106 -7.30 1.06 -15.99
C ASP A 106 -6.22 2.14 -16.13
N ALA A 107 -6.51 3.39 -15.79
CA ALA A 107 -5.54 4.47 -15.87
C ALA A 107 -4.36 4.26 -14.90
N HIS A 108 -4.64 3.81 -13.68
CA HIS A 108 -3.61 3.46 -12.72
C HIS A 108 -2.80 2.23 -13.13
N TYR A 109 -3.44 1.23 -13.72
CA TYR A 109 -2.76 0.08 -14.32
C TYR A 109 -1.82 0.50 -15.44
N GLU A 110 -2.32 1.24 -16.43
CA GLU A 110 -1.59 1.67 -17.62
C GLU A 110 -0.32 2.46 -17.27
N ARG A 111 -0.36 3.28 -16.22
CA ARG A 111 0.79 4.08 -15.78
C ARG A 111 2.00 3.24 -15.37
N TYR A 112 1.78 2.08 -14.76
CA TYR A 112 2.84 1.15 -14.34
C TYR A 112 2.80 -0.17 -15.12
N ALA A 113 2.19 -0.18 -16.31
CA ALA A 113 1.99 -1.38 -17.11
C ALA A 113 3.29 -2.15 -17.35
N ASP A 114 4.40 -1.47 -17.69
CA ASP A 114 5.69 -2.13 -17.92
C ASP A 114 6.23 -2.89 -16.69
N PHE A 115 5.95 -2.40 -15.48
CA PHE A 115 6.30 -3.08 -14.23
C PHE A 115 5.31 -4.21 -13.95
N PHE A 116 4.01 -3.93 -14.03
CA PHE A 116 2.95 -4.90 -13.76
C PHE A 116 3.01 -6.11 -14.70
N GLU A 117 3.12 -5.88 -16.01
CA GLU A 117 3.23 -6.95 -17.01
C GLU A 117 4.48 -7.82 -16.78
N ARG A 118 5.61 -7.21 -16.43
CA ARG A 118 6.87 -7.93 -16.17
C ARG A 118 6.76 -8.90 -15.00
N HIS A 119 6.06 -8.49 -13.95
CA HIS A 119 5.88 -9.27 -12.73
C HIS A 119 4.55 -10.06 -12.72
N GLY A 120 3.81 -10.07 -13.83
CA GLY A 120 2.53 -10.78 -13.94
C GLY A 120 1.40 -10.21 -13.07
N ILE A 121 1.52 -8.97 -12.62
CA ILE A 121 0.48 -8.27 -11.86
C ILE A 121 -0.59 -7.78 -12.84
N SER A 122 -1.86 -8.01 -12.48
CA SER A 122 -3.01 -7.52 -13.24
C SER A 122 -4.14 -7.14 -12.29
N ILE A 123 -5.21 -6.52 -12.80
CA ILE A 123 -6.42 -6.27 -12.01
C ILE A 123 -6.97 -7.60 -11.48
N ASP A 124 -7.04 -8.66 -12.30
CA ASP A 124 -7.58 -9.97 -11.91
C ASP A 124 -6.64 -10.81 -11.03
N ASP A 125 -5.32 -10.55 -11.06
CA ASP A 125 -4.32 -11.18 -10.18
C ASP A 125 -3.36 -10.12 -9.64
N PRO A 126 -3.73 -9.45 -8.53
CA PRO A 126 -3.00 -8.28 -8.03
C PRO A 126 -1.58 -8.60 -7.54
N LEU A 127 -1.29 -9.85 -7.20
CA LEU A 127 0.01 -10.25 -6.64
C LEU A 127 0.98 -10.76 -7.70
N GLY A 128 0.49 -11.33 -8.80
CA GLY A 128 1.35 -11.90 -9.85
C GLY A 128 2.41 -12.85 -9.28
N GLU A 129 3.67 -12.66 -9.66
CA GLU A 129 4.78 -13.47 -9.15
C GLU A 129 5.11 -13.27 -7.66
N PHE A 130 4.65 -12.18 -7.05
CA PHE A 130 4.90 -11.85 -5.64
C PHE A 130 3.98 -12.61 -4.68
N ARG A 131 3.12 -13.50 -5.19
CA ARG A 131 2.34 -14.41 -4.37
C ARG A 131 3.27 -15.40 -3.65
N SER A 132 3.68 -15.05 -2.44
CA SER A 132 4.63 -15.81 -1.61
C SER A 132 3.97 -16.98 -0.83
N GLY A 133 2.65 -17.12 -0.88
CA GLY A 133 1.90 -18.17 -0.19
C GLY A 133 0.40 -18.17 -0.52
N GLU A 134 -0.35 -19.01 0.20
CA GLU A 134 -1.81 -18.97 0.18
C GLU A 134 -2.29 -17.74 0.94
N ILE A 135 -3.09 -16.89 0.27
CA ILE A 135 -3.73 -15.74 0.91
C ILE A 135 -5.06 -16.23 1.49
N PRO A 136 -5.32 -16.03 2.80
CA PRO A 136 -6.59 -16.44 3.39
C PRO A 136 -7.77 -15.83 2.64
N GLU A 137 -8.80 -16.64 2.36
CA GLU A 137 -10.02 -16.14 1.73
C GLU A 137 -10.80 -15.22 2.68
N ALA A 138 -11.43 -14.18 2.11
CA ALA A 138 -12.33 -13.28 2.85
C ALA A 138 -13.65 -13.07 2.09
N PRO A 139 -14.76 -12.76 2.80
CA PRO A 139 -16.05 -12.55 2.16
C PRO A 139 -16.06 -11.33 1.23
N SER A 140 -16.49 -11.56 -0.02
CA SER A 140 -16.69 -10.51 -1.03
C SER A 140 -18.10 -9.91 -0.98
N THR A 141 -18.22 -8.68 -1.48
CA THR A 141 -19.48 -7.95 -1.70
C THR A 141 -19.55 -7.42 -3.14
N PRO A 142 -19.47 -8.29 -4.17
CA PRO A 142 -19.38 -7.87 -5.57
C PRO A 142 -20.59 -7.04 -6.04
N GLU A 143 -21.75 -7.20 -5.40
CA GLU A 143 -22.95 -6.40 -5.67
C GLU A 143 -22.72 -4.89 -5.46
N LYS A 144 -21.74 -4.50 -4.63
CA LYS A 144 -21.40 -3.08 -4.44
C LYS A 144 -20.79 -2.44 -5.69
N LEU A 145 -20.24 -3.23 -6.62
CA LEU A 145 -19.66 -2.71 -7.86
C LEU A 145 -20.73 -2.20 -8.84
N GLU A 146 -22.00 -2.58 -8.69
CA GLU A 146 -23.08 -2.12 -9.57
C GLU A 146 -23.43 -0.63 -9.37
N ASN A 147 -23.28 -0.14 -8.13
CA ASN A 147 -23.45 1.27 -7.76
C ASN A 147 -22.43 1.60 -6.66
N PRO A 148 -21.16 1.81 -7.02
CA PRO A 148 -20.09 1.87 -6.05
C PRO A 148 -20.10 3.19 -5.27
N GLU A 149 -19.95 3.06 -3.96
CA GLU A 149 -19.63 4.18 -3.07
C GLU A 149 -18.16 4.07 -2.67
N HIS A 150 -17.39 5.15 -2.88
CA HIS A 150 -15.96 5.21 -2.56
C HIS A 150 -15.70 6.33 -1.52
N PRO A 151 -16.16 6.19 -0.25
CA PRO A 151 -16.08 7.21 0.79
C PRO A 151 -14.65 7.68 1.12
N HIS A 152 -13.64 6.90 0.78
CA HIS A 152 -12.23 7.16 1.07
C HIS A 152 -11.37 7.35 -0.19
N ALA A 153 -11.99 7.34 -1.38
CA ALA A 153 -11.28 7.54 -2.62
C ALA A 153 -11.12 9.02 -2.96
N GLU A 154 -9.95 9.38 -3.48
CA GLU A 154 -9.69 10.69 -4.05
C GLU A 154 -9.22 10.50 -5.50
N GLY A 155 -10.09 10.84 -6.45
CA GLY A 155 -9.80 10.73 -7.89
C GLY A 155 -9.08 11.94 -8.47
N GLY A 156 -8.71 11.84 -9.74
CA GLY A 156 -8.05 12.91 -10.49
C GLY A 156 -6.54 12.98 -10.33
N PHE A 157 -5.92 11.90 -9.83
CA PHE A 157 -4.47 11.78 -9.62
C PHE A 157 -3.88 10.58 -10.37
N ALA A 158 -4.50 10.18 -11.49
CA ALA A 158 -4.05 9.05 -12.29
C ALA A 158 -2.95 9.42 -13.30
N ASP A 159 -2.74 10.72 -13.55
CA ASP A 159 -1.83 11.23 -14.57
C ASP A 159 -0.36 11.30 -14.14
N ASP A 160 -0.08 11.37 -12.83
CA ASP A 160 1.28 11.41 -12.27
C ASP A 160 1.27 10.96 -10.80
N VAL A 161 2.46 10.86 -10.18
CA VAL A 161 2.63 10.61 -8.74
C VAL A 161 2.55 11.93 -8.00
N TYR A 162 1.62 12.04 -7.06
CA TYR A 162 1.45 13.26 -6.27
C TYR A 162 1.83 13.01 -4.82
N VAL A 163 2.71 13.84 -4.28
CA VAL A 163 3.21 13.74 -2.91
C VAL A 163 2.83 14.97 -2.10
N GLU A 164 2.05 14.79 -1.04
CA GLU A 164 1.79 15.82 -0.04
C GLU A 164 2.84 15.69 1.08
N ASP A 165 3.61 16.76 1.31
CA ASP A 165 4.64 16.79 2.35
C ASP A 165 4.10 17.17 3.74
N GLU A 166 4.97 17.20 4.75
CA GLU A 166 4.59 17.52 6.13
C GLU A 166 4.06 18.96 6.34
N SER A 167 4.30 19.85 5.37
CA SER A 167 3.76 21.21 5.37
C SER A 167 2.37 21.30 4.72
N GLY A 168 1.92 20.21 4.09
CA GLY A 168 0.71 20.16 3.28
C GLY A 168 0.90 20.70 1.86
N GLU A 169 2.15 20.88 1.40
CA GLU A 169 2.45 21.27 0.02
C GLU A 169 2.43 20.04 -0.89
N LEU A 170 1.77 20.17 -2.04
CA LEU A 170 1.61 19.11 -3.02
C LEU A 170 2.69 19.23 -4.10
N HIS A 171 3.44 18.16 -4.30
CA HIS A 171 4.51 18.04 -5.29
C HIS A 171 4.16 16.98 -6.31
N VAL A 172 4.57 17.20 -7.57
CA VAL A 172 4.48 16.21 -8.63
C VAL A 172 5.81 15.47 -8.73
N GLY A 173 5.75 14.15 -8.80
CA GLY A 173 6.89 13.25 -8.66
C GLY A 173 7.27 13.01 -7.20
N GLY A 174 8.15 12.03 -6.97
CA GLY A 174 8.66 11.73 -5.63
C GLY A 174 9.48 12.89 -5.04
N GLY A 175 9.45 13.01 -3.70
CA GLY A 175 10.31 13.94 -2.96
C GLY A 175 11.79 13.53 -2.97
N HIS A 176 12.67 14.46 -2.58
CA HIS A 176 14.09 14.16 -2.40
C HIS A 176 14.33 13.40 -1.10
N GLU A 177 15.02 12.27 -1.17
CA GLU A 177 15.44 11.53 0.03
C GLU A 177 16.38 12.39 0.88
N PRO A 178 16.12 12.56 2.19
CA PRO A 178 17.03 13.29 3.07
C PRO A 178 18.40 12.61 3.19
N ASP A 179 19.48 13.38 3.32
CA ASP A 179 20.83 12.82 3.47
C ASP A 179 20.99 11.98 4.76
N ASP A 180 20.37 12.44 5.87
CA ASP A 180 20.46 11.82 7.19
C ASP A 180 19.12 11.21 7.62
N VAL A 181 18.82 10.02 7.07
CA VAL A 181 17.66 9.23 7.48
C VAL A 181 17.98 8.38 8.72
N ASP A 182 17.23 8.62 9.79
CA ASP A 182 17.27 7.88 11.07
C ASP A 182 16.35 6.66 11.03
N VAL A 183 16.94 5.47 10.92
CA VAL A 183 16.22 4.18 10.83
C VAL A 183 15.49 3.79 12.11
N SER A 184 15.82 4.39 13.26
CA SER A 184 15.11 4.09 14.51
C SER A 184 13.64 4.52 14.45
N LYS A 185 13.35 5.54 13.64
CA LYS A 185 11.99 6.06 13.41
C LYS A 185 11.16 5.19 12.46
N ALA A 186 11.71 4.11 11.90
CA ALA A 186 10.99 3.25 10.98
C ALA A 186 9.76 2.62 11.65
N VAL A 187 8.72 2.38 10.85
CA VAL A 187 7.55 1.60 11.32
C VAL A 187 8.02 0.23 11.83
N GLY A 188 7.47 -0.22 12.97
CA GLY A 188 7.84 -1.48 13.61
C GLY A 188 9.10 -1.46 14.49
N VAL A 189 9.99 -0.46 14.37
CA VAL A 189 11.24 -0.39 15.16
C VAL A 189 11.04 0.34 16.49
N GLU A 190 10.27 1.43 16.49
CA GLU A 190 10.01 2.24 17.70
C GLU A 190 8.87 1.69 18.59
N GLU A 191 7.95 0.89 18.03
CA GLU A 191 6.79 0.37 18.78
C GLU A 191 7.19 -0.68 19.84
N ASP A 192 8.36 -1.32 19.71
CA ASP A 192 8.92 -2.24 20.73
C ASP A 192 9.53 -1.52 21.95
N ALA A 193 9.71 -0.19 21.90
CA ALA A 193 10.28 0.58 23.02
C ALA A 193 9.21 1.20 23.95
N ALA A 194 7.91 1.10 23.59
CA ALA A 194 6.84 1.83 24.25
C ALA A 194 5.74 0.96 24.89
N ASP A 195 5.89 -0.37 24.99
CA ASP A 195 4.98 -1.21 25.80
C ASP A 195 5.52 -1.45 27.22
N GLY A 196 5.87 -0.35 27.87
CA GLY A 196 6.40 -0.35 29.22
C GLY A 196 6.17 0.97 29.92
N SER A 197 4.90 1.40 30.05
CA SER A 197 4.36 2.32 31.07
C SER A 197 2.93 2.75 30.70
N ASP A 198 1.88 2.09 31.22
CA ASP A 198 1.09 2.46 32.42
C ASP A 198 -0.13 1.52 32.56
#